data_AF-A0A922XB14-F1
#
_entry.id   AF-A0A922XB14-F1
#
_cell.length_a   1.000
_cell.length_b   1.000
_cell.length_c   1.000
_cell.angle_alpha   90.00
_cell.angle_beta   90.00
_cell.angle_gamma   90.00
#
_symmetry.space_group_name_H-M   'P 1'
#
loop_
_entity.id
_entity.type
_entity.pdbx_description
1 polymer ?
#
loop_
_entity_poly.entity_id
_entity_poly.type
_entity_poly.pdbx_seq_one_letter_code
_entity_poly.pdbx_strand_id
1 'polypeptide(L)'
;MLFWESIADSDDRAQYYAYLSRFPAGLFADLARLKIAALDRRVGAAPAPAPQPVAVSPVAAPAAPPSPPAAMVQANAAPAVAQVMPAAATTLASMSGADLFASALGQASKPFAAAATVTQAVPAAPALAAVPALTLPARFCSAEARNVFHETVYRNAKAIADENSRKTIDHARAIQTVYDRFAAEHDAPAMPTVARTAAAYQAVAAEAYRESSAIAARHSEVMAVPIGDCD
;
A
#
# COMPACT_ATOMS: atom_id res chain seq x y z
N MET A 1 -12.70 -4.79 11.59
CA MET A 1 -12.14 -3.64 10.86
C MET A 1 -10.72 -3.98 10.50
N LEU A 2 -10.37 -3.89 9.22
CA LEU A 2 -9.04 -4.23 8.73
C LEU A 2 -8.09 -3.07 9.11
N PHE A 3 -6.92 -3.38 9.69
CA PHE A 3 -5.95 -2.36 10.15
C PHE A 3 -5.64 -1.33 9.05
N TRP A 4 -5.47 -1.79 7.82
CA TRP A 4 -5.22 -0.94 6.65
C TRP A 4 -6.28 0.15 6.48
N GLU A 5 -7.57 -0.14 6.66
CA GLU A 5 -8.65 0.83 6.47
C GLU A 5 -8.54 2.01 7.45
N SER A 6 -8.06 1.75 8.67
CA SER A 6 -7.87 2.82 9.67
C SER A 6 -6.71 3.76 9.36
N ILE A 7 -5.76 3.33 8.52
CA ILE A 7 -4.54 4.10 8.22
C ILE A 7 -4.43 4.51 6.75
N ALA A 8 -5.34 4.05 5.88
CA ALA A 8 -5.23 4.20 4.43
C ALA A 8 -5.15 5.67 3.99
N ASP A 9 -5.85 6.56 4.70
CA ASP A 9 -5.89 8.00 4.43
C ASP A 9 -5.05 8.81 5.43
N SER A 10 -4.17 8.15 6.18
CA SER A 10 -3.31 8.83 7.15
C SER A 10 -2.16 9.59 6.47
N ASP A 11 -1.83 10.76 7.01
CA ASP A 11 -0.62 11.51 6.68
C ASP A 11 0.55 11.19 7.67
N ASP A 12 0.35 10.26 8.61
CA ASP A 12 1.38 9.84 9.55
C ASP A 12 2.16 8.61 9.05
N ARG A 13 3.42 8.86 8.68
CA ARG A 13 4.41 7.84 8.29
C ARG A 13 4.57 6.72 9.32
N ALA A 14 4.46 7.00 10.62
CA ALA A 14 4.61 6.00 11.67
C ALA A 14 3.53 4.90 11.58
N GLN A 15 2.31 5.25 11.15
CA GLN A 15 1.21 4.29 11.00
C GLN A 15 1.48 3.28 9.87
N TYR A 16 2.05 3.74 8.75
CA TYR A 16 2.46 2.85 7.66
C TYR A 16 3.65 1.96 8.05
N TYR A 17 4.62 2.47 8.81
CA TYR A 17 5.68 1.64 9.36
C TYR A 17 5.13 0.56 10.29
N ALA A 18 4.20 0.90 11.18
CA ALA A 18 3.54 -0.07 12.06
C ALA A 18 2.80 -1.16 11.25
N TYR A 19 2.11 -0.78 10.17
CA TYR A 19 1.51 -1.75 9.25
C TYR A 19 2.55 -2.69 8.65
N LEU A 20 3.64 -2.16 8.10
CA LEU A 20 4.70 -2.94 7.48
C LEU A 20 5.43 -3.85 8.47
N SER A 21 5.61 -3.44 9.72
CA SER A 21 6.19 -4.29 10.77
C SER A 21 5.32 -5.50 11.07
N ARG A 22 3.99 -5.34 11.03
CA ARG A 22 3.04 -6.43 11.31
C ARG A 22 2.75 -7.28 10.08
N PHE A 23 2.73 -6.68 8.89
CA PHE A 23 2.36 -7.32 7.63
C PHE A 23 3.41 -7.02 6.54
N PRO A 24 4.65 -7.52 6.67
CA PRO A 24 5.76 -7.15 5.79
C PRO A 24 5.58 -7.57 4.32
N ALA A 25 4.77 -8.61 4.09
CA ALA A 25 4.36 -9.11 2.78
C ALA A 25 2.82 -9.04 2.59
N GLY A 26 2.14 -8.21 3.39
CA GLY A 26 0.69 -8.04 3.30
C GLY A 26 0.26 -7.44 1.97
N LEU A 27 -1.03 -7.59 1.63
CA LEU A 27 -1.60 -7.14 0.35
C LEU A 27 -1.40 -5.63 0.07
N PHE A 28 -1.31 -4.80 1.11
CA PHE A 28 -1.10 -3.36 0.97
C PHE A 28 0.34 -2.93 1.27
N ALA A 29 1.31 -3.87 1.37
CA ALA A 29 2.68 -3.56 1.76
C ALA A 29 3.38 -2.60 0.77
N ASP A 30 3.27 -2.88 -0.53
CA ASP A 30 3.86 -1.99 -1.54
C ASP A 30 3.20 -0.61 -1.54
N LEU A 31 1.87 -0.56 -1.37
CA LEU A 31 1.14 0.71 -1.27
C LEU A 31 1.56 1.51 -0.03
N ALA A 32 1.77 0.85 1.11
CA ALA A 32 2.27 1.50 2.33
C ALA A 32 3.66 2.11 2.12
N ARG A 33 4.58 1.40 1.46
CA ARG A 33 5.92 1.90 1.12
C ARG A 33 5.84 3.12 0.21
N LEU A 34 4.97 3.09 -0.80
CA LEU A 34 4.76 4.21 -1.72
C LEU A 34 4.19 5.44 -1.01
N LYS A 35 3.27 5.25 -0.06
CA LYS A 35 2.72 6.33 0.76
C LYS A 35 3.78 6.97 1.65
N ILE A 36 4.63 6.17 2.29
CA ILE A 36 5.80 6.70 3.04
C ILE A 36 6.68 7.55 2.14
N ALA A 37 7.07 7.04 0.96
CA ALA A 37 7.91 7.78 0.01
C ALA A 37 7.24 9.08 -0.48
N ALA A 38 5.91 9.09 -0.67
CA ALA A 38 5.17 10.28 -1.02
C ALA A 38 5.18 11.33 0.11
N LEU A 39 5.01 10.91 1.36
CA LEU A 39 5.08 11.78 2.53
C LEU A 39 6.49 12.36 2.71
N ASP A 40 7.53 11.55 2.56
CA ASP A 40 8.92 12.02 2.69
C ASP A 40 9.26 13.08 1.62
N ARG A 41 8.76 12.93 0.40
CA ARG A 41 8.91 13.97 -0.64
C ARG A 41 8.20 15.28 -0.28
N ARG A 42 7.02 15.22 0.34
CA ARG A 42 6.30 16.42 0.78
C ARG A 42 7.06 17.17 1.88
N VAL A 43 7.63 16.43 2.83
CA VAL A 43 8.44 17.02 3.91
C VAL A 43 9.75 17.60 3.36
N GLY A 44 10.41 16.91 2.43
CA GLY A 44 11.63 17.39 1.77
C GLY A 44 11.42 18.56 0.80
N ALA A 45 10.20 18.75 0.29
CA ALA A 45 9.82 19.88 -0.56
C ALA A 45 9.31 21.11 0.22
N ALA A 46 9.42 21.11 1.56
CA ALA A 46 9.13 22.30 2.34
C ALA A 46 10.02 23.46 1.87
N PRO A 47 9.46 24.65 1.60
CA PRO A 47 10.24 25.80 1.15
C PRO A 47 11.30 26.13 2.21
N ALA A 48 12.51 26.47 1.74
CA ALA A 48 13.57 27.00 2.59
C ALA A 48 12.99 28.05 3.55
N PRO A 49 13.40 28.07 4.83
CA PRO A 49 12.85 29.00 5.79
C PRO A 49 12.97 30.41 5.22
N ALA A 50 11.83 31.11 5.12
CA ALA A 50 11.81 32.53 4.81
C ALA A 50 12.83 33.23 5.73
N PRO A 51 13.60 34.22 5.23
CA PRO A 51 14.56 34.94 6.07
C PRO A 51 13.80 35.50 7.27
N GLN A 52 14.01 34.88 8.43
CA GLN A 52 13.44 35.38 9.67
C GLN A 52 14.08 36.76 9.89
N PRO A 53 13.29 37.82 10.11
CA PRO A 53 13.87 39.08 10.55
C PRO A 53 14.64 38.78 11.84
N VAL A 54 15.92 39.14 11.85
CA VAL A 54 16.82 38.96 12.98
C VAL A 54 16.18 39.56 14.24
N ALA A 55 15.61 38.70 15.07
CA ALA A 55 15.10 39.10 16.36
C ALA A 55 16.29 39.53 17.22
N VAL A 56 16.38 40.83 17.48
CA VAL A 56 17.24 41.40 18.51
C VAL A 56 16.97 40.68 19.82
N SER A 57 18.00 40.00 20.34
CA SER A 57 17.91 39.23 21.59
C SER A 57 17.52 40.13 22.77
N PRO A 58 16.49 39.78 23.56
CA PRO A 58 16.39 40.28 24.92
C PRO A 58 17.21 39.40 25.85
N VAL A 59 18.00 40.11 26.65
CA VAL A 59 18.76 39.76 27.86
C VAL A 59 18.28 38.51 28.62
N ALA A 60 19.27 37.71 29.02
CA ALA A 60 19.18 36.53 29.87
C ALA A 60 18.38 36.72 31.17
N ALA A 61 17.56 35.74 31.48
CA ALA A 61 17.01 35.48 32.82
C ALA A 61 17.53 34.12 33.34
N PRO A 62 17.69 33.95 34.66
CA PRO A 62 18.66 33.03 35.25
C PRO A 62 18.22 31.57 35.29
N ALA A 63 19.23 30.70 35.34
CA ALA A 63 19.15 29.24 35.30
C ALA A 63 18.22 28.63 36.37
N ALA A 64 17.35 27.72 35.92
CA ALA A 64 16.66 26.77 36.78
C ALA A 64 17.60 25.60 37.16
N PRO A 65 17.46 25.01 38.37
CA PRO A 65 18.37 23.98 38.90
C PRO A 65 18.31 22.65 38.14
N PRO A 66 19.35 21.80 38.26
CA PRO A 66 19.48 20.56 37.48
C PRO A 66 18.48 19.49 37.93
N SER A 67 17.86 18.83 36.94
CA SER A 67 17.12 17.57 37.12
C SER A 67 18.08 16.42 37.45
N PRO A 68 17.67 15.43 38.29
CA PRO A 68 18.50 14.28 38.64
C PRO A 68 18.71 13.31 37.46
N PRO A 69 19.75 12.45 37.52
CA PRO A 69 20.17 11.59 36.41
C PRO A 69 19.16 10.47 36.12
N ALA A 70 19.16 10.08 34.85
CA ALA A 70 18.44 8.96 34.27
C ALA A 70 18.48 7.70 35.16
N ALA A 71 17.32 7.28 35.64
CA ALA A 71 17.11 5.90 36.03
C ALA A 71 17.06 5.07 34.73
N MET A 72 18.06 4.21 34.57
CA MET A 72 18.07 3.14 33.57
C MET A 72 16.77 2.34 33.67
N VAL A 73 15.87 2.50 32.70
CA VAL A 73 14.81 1.50 32.48
C VAL A 73 15.46 0.37 31.72
N GLN A 74 15.85 -0.63 32.50
CA GLN A 74 16.33 -1.92 32.08
C GLN A 74 15.40 -2.47 30.99
N ALA A 75 15.97 -2.69 29.80
CA ALA A 75 15.31 -3.44 28.74
C ALA A 75 15.07 -4.87 29.25
N ASN A 76 13.89 -5.13 29.79
CA ASN A 76 13.45 -6.49 30.02
C ASN A 76 13.17 -7.12 28.66
N ALA A 77 14.12 -7.94 28.24
CA ALA A 77 13.98 -8.89 27.16
C ALA A 77 12.66 -9.66 27.33
N ALA A 78 11.79 -9.55 26.33
CA ALA A 78 10.65 -10.44 26.21
C ALA A 78 11.15 -11.89 26.11
N PRO A 79 10.50 -12.85 26.80
CA PRO A 79 10.89 -14.24 26.69
C PRO A 79 10.58 -14.74 25.27
N ALA A 80 11.62 -15.24 24.61
CA ALA A 80 11.51 -16.04 23.41
C ALA A 80 10.74 -17.33 23.75
N VAL A 81 9.46 -17.37 23.41
CA VAL A 81 8.72 -18.63 23.27
C VAL A 81 9.01 -19.19 21.89
N ALA A 82 10.14 -19.86 21.76
CA ALA A 82 10.35 -20.86 20.74
C ALA A 82 9.50 -22.09 21.10
N GLN A 83 8.35 -22.25 20.45
CA GLN A 83 7.63 -23.52 20.44
C GLN A 83 7.72 -24.16 19.06
N VAL A 84 8.77 -24.96 18.94
CA VAL A 84 8.84 -26.30 18.32
C VAL A 84 7.65 -26.66 17.42
N MET A 85 7.87 -26.63 16.11
CA MET A 85 7.12 -27.48 15.20
C MET A 85 7.70 -28.90 15.29
N PRO A 86 6.89 -29.96 15.48
CA PRO A 86 7.38 -31.31 15.29
C PRO A 86 7.53 -31.59 13.79
N ALA A 87 8.78 -31.83 13.38
CA ALA A 87 9.09 -32.55 12.16
C ALA A 87 8.60 -34.00 12.33
N ALA A 88 7.52 -34.37 11.65
CA ALA A 88 7.14 -35.76 11.47
C ALA A 88 7.51 -36.18 10.04
N ALA A 89 8.76 -36.61 9.88
CA ALA A 89 9.16 -37.47 8.78
C ALA A 89 9.41 -38.87 9.33
N THR A 90 8.83 -39.86 8.66
CA THR A 90 9.17 -41.30 8.69
C THR A 90 8.43 -42.18 9.71
N THR A 91 7.26 -42.67 9.30
CA THR A 91 6.96 -44.12 9.35
C THR A 91 6.21 -44.51 8.07
N LEU A 92 6.96 -44.81 7.01
CA LEU A 92 6.45 -45.56 5.86
C LEU A 92 6.92 -47.01 6.05
N ALA A 93 6.11 -47.84 6.69
CA ALA A 93 6.24 -49.30 6.59
C ALA A 93 4.99 -50.00 7.12
N SER A 94 4.43 -50.88 6.29
CA SER A 94 3.34 -51.83 6.56
C SER A 94 1.91 -51.33 6.34
N MET A 95 1.60 -50.99 5.08
CA MET A 95 0.30 -51.33 4.51
C MET A 95 0.54 -52.13 3.22
N SER A 96 -0.17 -53.25 3.06
CA SER A 96 -0.07 -54.06 1.84
C SER A 96 -0.61 -53.27 0.65
N GLY A 97 -0.08 -53.53 -0.55
CA GLY A 97 -0.41 -52.80 -1.78
C GLY A 97 -1.89 -52.83 -2.21
N ALA A 98 -2.75 -53.59 -1.53
CA ALA A 98 -4.18 -53.65 -1.82
C ALA A 98 -4.98 -52.46 -1.25
N ASP A 99 -4.57 -51.86 -0.13
CA ASP A 99 -5.29 -50.74 0.50
C ASP A 99 -4.99 -49.38 -0.13
N LEU A 100 -3.84 -49.25 -0.80
CA LEU A 100 -3.45 -48.01 -1.48
C LEU A 100 -4.24 -47.76 -2.77
N PHE A 101 -4.80 -48.80 -3.41
CA PHE A 101 -5.57 -48.64 -4.64
C PHE A 101 -7.05 -48.28 -4.39
N ALA A 102 -7.60 -48.69 -3.24
CA ALA A 102 -9.00 -48.40 -2.89
C ALA A 102 -9.23 -46.93 -2.47
N SER A 103 -8.24 -46.26 -1.89
CA SER A 103 -8.33 -44.82 -1.58
C SER A 103 -8.10 -43.91 -2.80
N ALA A 104 -7.43 -44.39 -3.85
CA ALA A 104 -7.15 -43.61 -5.05
C ALA A 104 -8.36 -43.48 -6.00
N LEU A 105 -9.28 -44.44 -5.99
CA LEU A 105 -10.46 -44.42 -6.87
C LEU A 105 -11.72 -43.79 -6.23
N GLY A 106 -11.68 -43.45 -4.94
CA GLY A 106 -12.82 -42.87 -4.21
C GLY A 106 -12.82 -41.34 -4.05
N GLN A 107 -11.72 -40.64 -4.37
CA GLN A 107 -11.56 -39.20 -4.09
C GLN A 107 -11.30 -38.32 -5.33
N ALA A 108 -11.28 -38.91 -6.53
CA ALA A 108 -10.95 -38.19 -7.76
C ALA A 108 -12.00 -37.16 -8.22
N SER A 109 -13.14 -37.01 -7.54
CA SER A 109 -14.24 -36.13 -7.96
C SER A 109 -14.35 -34.79 -7.20
N LYS A 110 -13.53 -34.51 -6.18
CA LYS A 110 -13.56 -33.24 -5.43
C LYS A 110 -12.49 -32.16 -5.73
N PRO A 111 -11.27 -32.46 -6.23
CA PRO A 111 -10.23 -31.42 -6.34
C PRO A 111 -10.57 -30.36 -7.40
N PHE A 112 -11.29 -30.75 -8.46
CA PHE A 112 -11.71 -29.80 -9.50
C PHE A 112 -12.84 -28.88 -9.03
N ALA A 113 -13.72 -29.36 -8.15
CA ALA A 113 -14.80 -28.54 -7.58
C ALA A 113 -14.25 -27.43 -6.69
N ALA A 114 -13.32 -27.75 -5.77
CA ALA A 114 -12.70 -26.75 -4.88
C ALA A 114 -11.89 -25.69 -5.64
N ALA A 115 -11.12 -26.09 -6.66
CA ALA A 115 -10.38 -25.15 -7.52
C ALA A 115 -11.31 -24.24 -8.34
N ALA A 116 -12.45 -24.77 -8.80
CA ALA A 116 -13.49 -23.99 -9.48
C ALA A 116 -14.17 -23.00 -8.51
N THR A 117 -14.42 -23.39 -7.25
CA THR A 117 -15.02 -22.51 -6.23
C THR A 117 -14.13 -21.32 -5.88
N VAL A 118 -12.81 -21.52 -5.77
CA VAL A 118 -11.87 -20.42 -5.47
C VAL A 118 -11.75 -19.45 -6.65
N THR A 119 -11.75 -19.95 -7.89
CA THR A 119 -11.69 -19.11 -9.10
C THR A 119 -12.95 -18.25 -9.27
N GLN A 120 -14.11 -18.74 -8.80
CA GLN A 120 -15.34 -17.95 -8.75
C GLN A 120 -15.44 -17.02 -7.53
N ALA A 121 -14.67 -17.29 -6.47
CA ALA A 121 -14.75 -16.55 -5.21
C ALA A 121 -14.03 -15.20 -5.26
N VAL A 122 -12.89 -15.11 -5.95
CA VAL A 122 -12.19 -13.83 -6.13
C VAL A 122 -12.86 -13.07 -7.28
N PRO A 123 -13.32 -11.82 -7.08
CA PRO A 123 -13.93 -11.05 -8.16
C PRO A 123 -12.93 -10.84 -9.31
N ALA A 124 -13.44 -10.56 -10.52
CA ALA A 124 -12.60 -10.20 -11.64
C ALA A 124 -11.94 -8.82 -11.40
N ALA A 125 -10.71 -8.64 -11.91
CA ALA A 125 -10.01 -7.37 -11.84
C ALA A 125 -10.78 -6.26 -12.58
N PRO A 126 -10.82 -5.03 -12.05
CA PRO A 126 -11.49 -3.92 -12.71
C PRO A 126 -10.75 -3.49 -13.98
N ALA A 127 -11.50 -3.05 -14.98
CA ALA A 127 -10.92 -2.38 -16.15
C ALA A 127 -10.42 -0.98 -15.75
N LEU A 128 -9.15 -0.70 -16.07
CA LEU A 128 -8.51 0.59 -15.86
C LEU A 128 -8.60 1.41 -17.14
N ALA A 129 -8.87 2.71 -17.00
CA ALA A 129 -8.89 3.64 -18.12
C ALA A 129 -7.46 4.11 -18.45
N ALA A 130 -7.19 4.41 -19.72
CA ALA A 130 -5.90 4.98 -20.12
C ALA A 130 -5.78 6.41 -19.54
N VAL A 131 -4.71 6.67 -18.78
CA VAL A 131 -4.42 8.01 -18.27
C VAL A 131 -3.78 8.84 -19.39
N PRO A 132 -4.35 10.01 -19.76
CA PRO A 132 -3.74 10.88 -20.75
C PRO A 132 -2.37 11.39 -20.29
N ALA A 133 -1.39 11.36 -21.20
CA ALA A 133 -0.08 11.96 -20.93
C ALA A 133 -0.20 13.49 -20.84
N LEU A 134 0.31 14.07 -19.75
CA LEU A 134 0.32 15.52 -19.56
C LEU A 134 1.53 16.14 -20.27
N THR A 135 1.32 16.70 -21.45
CA THR A 135 2.34 17.48 -22.15
C THR A 135 2.21 18.95 -21.75
N LEU A 136 3.22 19.50 -21.09
CA LEU A 136 3.24 20.91 -20.71
C LEU A 136 3.77 21.75 -21.87
N PRO A 137 3.10 22.87 -22.22
CA PRO A 137 3.67 23.79 -23.18
C PRO A 137 4.89 24.50 -22.58
N ALA A 138 5.79 24.99 -23.44
CA ALA A 138 6.93 25.79 -22.99
C ALA A 138 6.52 27.12 -22.35
N ARG A 139 5.31 27.62 -22.67
CA ARG A 139 4.69 28.82 -22.11
C ARG A 139 3.17 28.79 -22.25
N PHE A 140 2.46 29.55 -21.43
CA PHE A 140 1.04 29.85 -21.62
C PHE A 140 0.86 31.29 -22.11
N CYS A 141 -0.04 31.51 -23.07
CA CYS A 141 -0.31 32.84 -23.63
C CYS A 141 -0.93 33.82 -22.62
N SER A 142 -1.59 33.29 -21.59
CA SER A 142 -2.22 34.07 -20.53
C SER A 142 -2.46 33.20 -19.29
N ALA A 143 -2.76 33.85 -18.16
CA ALA A 143 -3.22 33.15 -16.96
C ALA A 143 -4.52 32.37 -17.23
N GLU A 144 -5.41 32.92 -18.03
CA GLU A 144 -6.66 32.25 -18.43
C GLU A 144 -6.39 30.98 -19.23
N ALA A 145 -5.41 31.00 -20.15
CA ALA A 145 -5.01 29.82 -20.91
C ALA A 145 -4.44 28.72 -20.00
N ARG A 146 -3.62 29.08 -19.00
CA ARG A 146 -3.13 28.13 -18.00
C ARG A 146 -4.28 27.54 -17.18
N ASN A 147 -5.23 28.38 -16.77
CA ASN A 147 -6.41 27.92 -16.03
C ASN A 147 -7.23 26.94 -16.87
N VAL A 148 -7.51 27.25 -18.14
CA VAL A 148 -8.21 26.32 -19.05
C VAL A 148 -7.46 24.99 -19.15
N PHE A 149 -6.13 25.01 -19.33
CA PHE A 149 -5.32 23.79 -19.36
C PHE A 149 -5.43 22.99 -18.04
N HIS A 150 -5.33 23.67 -16.90
CA HIS A 150 -5.48 23.05 -15.59
C HIS A 150 -6.86 22.38 -15.45
N GLU A 151 -7.91 23.12 -15.77
CA GLU A 151 -9.29 22.73 -15.53
C GLU A 151 -9.78 21.61 -16.45
N THR A 152 -9.23 21.53 -17.67
CA THR A 152 -9.69 20.59 -18.71
C THR A 152 -8.73 19.43 -18.96
N VAL A 153 -7.41 19.67 -18.97
CA VAL A 153 -6.40 18.66 -19.30
C VAL A 153 -5.86 18.02 -18.02
N TYR A 154 -5.33 18.84 -17.10
CA TYR A 154 -4.72 18.33 -15.87
C TYR A 154 -5.76 17.64 -14.97
N ARG A 155 -6.89 18.30 -14.66
CA ARG A 155 -7.91 17.70 -13.79
C ARG A 155 -8.52 16.43 -14.37
N ASN A 156 -8.69 16.35 -15.69
CA ASN A 156 -9.21 15.14 -16.34
C ASN A 156 -8.22 13.98 -16.18
N ALA A 157 -6.94 14.17 -16.50
CA ALA A 157 -5.93 13.14 -16.33
C ALA A 157 -5.80 12.70 -14.85
N LYS A 158 -5.84 13.66 -13.93
CA LYS A 158 -5.82 13.38 -12.49
C LYS A 158 -7.03 12.55 -12.05
N ALA A 159 -8.24 12.92 -12.48
CA ALA A 159 -9.45 12.19 -12.13
C ALA A 159 -9.41 10.74 -12.60
N ILE A 160 -8.91 10.48 -13.82
CA ILE A 160 -8.76 9.12 -14.36
C ILE A 160 -7.74 8.33 -13.53
N ALA A 161 -6.57 8.91 -13.23
CA ALA A 161 -5.54 8.24 -12.45
C ALA A 161 -5.99 7.93 -11.02
N ASP A 162 -6.68 8.87 -10.37
CA ASP A 162 -7.24 8.68 -9.02
C ASP A 162 -8.31 7.58 -9.02
N GLU A 163 -9.19 7.56 -10.03
CA GLU A 163 -10.22 6.53 -10.17
C GLU A 163 -9.61 5.14 -10.41
N ASN A 164 -8.55 5.04 -11.22
CA ASN A 164 -7.80 3.80 -11.39
C ASN A 164 -7.18 3.34 -10.06
N SER A 165 -6.53 4.24 -9.31
CA SER A 165 -5.97 3.92 -8.00
C SER A 165 -7.05 3.48 -7.02
N ARG A 166 -8.22 4.12 -7.01
CA ARG A 166 -9.35 3.74 -6.15
C ARG A 166 -9.86 2.35 -6.49
N LYS A 167 -10.14 2.08 -7.76
CA LYS A 167 -10.62 0.76 -8.25
C LYS A 167 -9.69 -0.37 -7.86
N THR A 168 -8.38 -0.18 -8.00
CA THR A 168 -7.41 -1.22 -7.64
C THR A 168 -7.32 -1.45 -6.13
N ILE A 169 -7.41 -0.39 -5.32
CA ILE A 169 -7.45 -0.52 -3.85
C ILE A 169 -8.75 -1.22 -3.40
N ASP A 170 -9.89 -0.87 -4.00
CA ASP A 170 -11.18 -1.52 -3.73
C ASP A 170 -11.13 -3.01 -4.10
N HIS A 171 -10.51 -3.34 -5.23
CA HIS A 171 -10.32 -4.73 -5.64
C HIS A 171 -9.40 -5.50 -4.70
N ALA A 172 -8.28 -4.91 -4.27
CA ALA A 172 -7.40 -5.51 -3.27
C ALA A 172 -8.16 -5.79 -1.96
N ARG A 173 -9.02 -4.86 -1.53
CA ARG A 173 -9.90 -5.11 -0.37
C ARG A 173 -10.85 -6.28 -0.60
N ALA A 174 -11.43 -6.39 -1.79
CA ALA A 174 -12.29 -7.53 -2.12
C ALA A 174 -11.53 -8.87 -2.07
N ILE A 175 -10.28 -8.92 -2.54
CA ILE A 175 -9.41 -10.10 -2.39
C ILE A 175 -9.18 -10.42 -0.91
N GLN A 176 -8.90 -9.41 -0.08
CA GLN A 176 -8.72 -9.59 1.37
C GLN A 176 -9.99 -10.15 2.04
N THR A 177 -11.17 -9.64 1.68
CA THR A 177 -12.45 -10.14 2.21
C THR A 177 -12.64 -11.63 1.89
N VAL A 178 -12.25 -12.06 0.69
CA VAL A 178 -12.32 -13.48 0.30
C VAL A 178 -11.36 -14.32 1.14
N TYR A 179 -10.13 -13.83 1.36
CA TYR A 179 -9.17 -14.47 2.25
C TYR A 179 -9.73 -14.63 3.67
N ASP A 180 -10.25 -13.54 4.25
CA ASP A 180 -10.77 -13.55 5.62
C ASP A 180 -11.95 -14.51 5.79
N ARG A 181 -12.83 -14.61 4.78
CA ARG A 181 -13.95 -15.57 4.77
C ARG A 181 -13.46 -17.01 4.83
N PHE A 182 -12.56 -17.40 3.92
CA PHE A 182 -12.02 -18.77 3.93
C PHE A 182 -11.28 -19.07 5.24
N ALA A 183 -10.74 -18.04 5.92
CA ALA A 183 -10.00 -18.21 7.17
C ALA A 183 -10.95 -18.51 8.31
N ALA A 184 -12.09 -17.82 8.35
CA ALA A 184 -13.16 -18.09 9.30
C ALA A 184 -13.79 -19.49 9.09
N GLU A 185 -13.94 -19.91 7.84
CA GLU A 185 -14.49 -21.22 7.47
C GLU A 185 -13.51 -22.39 7.70
N HIS A 186 -12.24 -22.11 8.02
CA HIS A 186 -11.16 -23.10 8.16
C HIS A 186 -10.93 -23.93 6.89
N ASP A 187 -11.21 -23.35 5.71
CA ASP A 187 -10.99 -24.01 4.41
C ASP A 187 -9.52 -23.87 3.96
N ALA A 188 -8.66 -24.69 4.58
CA ALA A 188 -7.22 -24.71 4.35
C ALA A 188 -6.77 -24.87 2.87
N PRO A 189 -7.40 -25.71 2.01
CA PRO A 189 -6.92 -25.89 0.64
C PRO A 189 -7.14 -24.67 -0.27
N ALA A 190 -8.10 -23.79 0.02
CA ALA A 190 -8.36 -22.58 -0.76
C ALA A 190 -7.34 -21.46 -0.53
N MET A 191 -6.74 -21.42 0.67
CA MET A 191 -5.91 -20.32 1.16
C MET A 191 -4.69 -19.97 0.31
N PRO A 192 -3.84 -20.93 -0.11
CA PRO A 192 -2.63 -20.60 -0.85
C PRO A 192 -2.94 -19.99 -2.22
N THR A 193 -4.07 -20.36 -2.83
CA THR A 193 -4.51 -19.81 -4.11
C THR A 193 -4.93 -18.35 -3.96
N VAL A 194 -5.76 -18.03 -2.95
CA VAL A 194 -6.18 -16.65 -2.68
C VAL A 194 -4.97 -15.78 -2.31
N ALA A 195 -4.04 -16.30 -1.49
CA ALA A 195 -2.82 -15.59 -1.13
C ALA A 195 -1.92 -15.28 -2.35
N ARG A 196 -1.81 -16.21 -3.31
CA ARG A 196 -1.06 -15.99 -4.56
C ARG A 196 -1.72 -14.93 -5.43
N THR A 197 -3.05 -14.94 -5.53
CA THR A 197 -3.80 -13.92 -6.26
C THR A 197 -3.60 -12.54 -5.63
N ALA A 198 -3.69 -12.46 -4.29
CA ALA A 198 -3.40 -11.25 -3.54
C ALA A 198 -1.99 -10.73 -3.83
N ALA A 199 -0.97 -11.58 -3.70
CA ALA A 199 0.42 -11.22 -3.98
C ALA A 199 0.63 -10.73 -5.43
N ALA A 200 0.04 -11.41 -6.41
CA ALA A 200 0.13 -11.01 -7.81
C ALA A 200 -0.53 -9.64 -8.08
N TYR A 201 -1.59 -9.30 -7.34
CA TYR A 201 -2.31 -8.05 -7.53
C TYR A 201 -1.65 -6.83 -6.85
N GLN A 202 -0.74 -7.04 -5.89
CA GLN A 202 -0.02 -5.96 -5.19
C GLN A 202 0.62 -4.97 -6.18
N ALA A 203 1.30 -5.49 -7.21
CA ALA A 203 1.98 -4.68 -8.21
C ALA A 203 1.02 -3.80 -9.02
N VAL A 204 -0.19 -4.28 -9.32
CA VAL A 204 -1.22 -3.55 -10.08
C VAL A 204 -1.73 -2.36 -9.28
N ALA A 205 -2.09 -2.58 -8.01
CA ALA A 205 -2.54 -1.50 -7.12
C ALA A 205 -1.42 -0.48 -6.85
N ALA A 206 -0.19 -0.96 -6.68
CA ALA A 206 0.98 -0.11 -6.50
C ALA A 206 1.25 0.77 -7.74
N GLU A 207 1.10 0.23 -8.95
CA GLU A 207 1.29 0.99 -10.18
C GLU A 207 0.23 2.08 -10.37
N ALA A 208 -1.05 1.75 -10.19
CA ALA A 208 -2.12 2.74 -10.31
C ALA A 208 -1.96 3.89 -9.30
N TYR A 209 -1.50 3.58 -8.07
CA TYR A 209 -1.17 4.61 -7.09
C TYR A 209 0.05 5.44 -7.49
N ARG A 210 1.11 4.81 -8.03
CA ARG A 210 2.29 5.53 -8.54
C ARG A 210 1.87 6.54 -9.60
N GLU A 211 1.05 6.13 -10.55
CA GLU A 211 0.55 7.00 -11.62
C GLU A 211 -0.28 8.18 -11.08
N SER A 212 -1.26 7.93 -10.19
CA SER A 212 -2.01 8.99 -9.51
C SER A 212 -1.09 9.98 -8.77
N SER A 213 -0.12 9.45 -8.02
CA SER A 213 0.84 10.28 -7.27
C SER A 213 1.75 11.10 -8.19
N ALA A 214 2.14 10.55 -9.34
CA ALA A 214 2.96 11.22 -10.33
C ALA A 214 2.18 12.38 -10.96
N ILE A 215 0.95 12.16 -11.39
CA ILE A 215 0.10 13.22 -11.93
C ILE A 215 -0.12 14.33 -10.89
N ALA A 216 -0.40 13.99 -9.63
CA ALA A 216 -0.59 14.97 -8.57
C ALA A 216 0.67 15.85 -8.33
N ALA A 217 1.88 15.27 -8.43
CA ALA A 217 3.13 16.02 -8.26
C ALA A 217 3.33 17.10 -9.36
N ARG A 218 2.81 16.85 -10.56
CA ARG A 218 2.94 17.76 -11.72
C ARG A 218 2.08 19.01 -11.64
N HIS A 219 1.18 19.12 -10.66
CA HIS A 219 0.44 20.37 -10.43
C HIS A 219 1.39 21.57 -10.31
N SER A 220 2.48 21.41 -9.55
CA SER A 220 3.49 22.45 -9.38
C SER A 220 4.16 22.83 -10.69
N GLU A 221 4.45 21.85 -11.56
CA GLU A 221 5.01 22.08 -12.89
C GLU A 221 4.06 22.87 -13.79
N VAL A 222 2.75 22.51 -13.80
CA VAL A 222 1.72 23.26 -14.54
C VAL A 222 1.71 24.73 -14.11
N MET A 223 1.81 24.98 -12.81
CA MET A 223 1.81 26.34 -12.26
C MET A 223 3.12 27.10 -12.49
N ALA A 224 4.23 26.39 -12.67
CA ALA A 224 5.56 26.95 -12.93
C ALA A 224 5.81 27.29 -14.41
N VAL A 225 4.99 26.80 -15.35
CA VAL A 225 5.11 27.18 -16.76
C VAL A 225 4.95 28.71 -16.90
N PRO A 226 5.90 29.39 -17.58
CA PRO A 226 5.86 30.84 -17.70
C PRO A 226 4.64 31.30 -18.51
N ILE A 227 4.09 32.45 -18.12
CA ILE A 227 3.06 33.15 -18.87
C ILE A 227 3.71 34.30 -19.64
N GLY A 228 3.42 34.42 -20.94
CA GLY A 228 3.92 35.49 -21.78
C GLY A 228 3.24 35.51 -23.13
N ASP A 229 3.48 36.55 -23.92
CA ASP A 229 2.83 36.74 -25.20
C ASP A 229 3.15 35.59 -26.18
N CYS A 230 2.12 35.19 -26.93
CA CYS A 230 2.20 34.20 -27.99
C CYS A 230 2.18 34.93 -29.33
N ASP A 231 3.29 35.57 -29.65
CA ASP A 231 3.56 36.11 -31.00
C ASP A 231 3.71 35.00 -32.05
#